data_AF-A0A9P6G9E6-F1
#
_entry.id   AF-A0A9P6G9E6-F1
#
_cell.length_a   1.000
_cell.length_b   1.000
_cell.length_c   1.000
_cell.angle_alpha   90.00
_cell.angle_beta   90.00
_cell.angle_gamma   90.00
#
_symmetry.space_group_name_H-M   'P 1'
#
loop_
_entity.id
_entity.type
_entity.pdbx_description
1 polymer ?
#
loop_
_entity_poly.entity_id
_entity_poly.type
_entity_poly.pdbx_seq_one_letter_code
_entity_poly.pdbx_strand_id
1 'polypeptide(L)'
;MSTIASPRPSSSIRSPSSTRASFESSARPPVTTRRNRAALRDYYGLKAAKDNEAKISEESTRAELAHEDDETLTELDATDFDADAYVNNLLAKEGLKGVLRVEADLVSQIRNLDSDRKSLVYDNYSKLLSATSTIRRMRGNMDPLAPTTHTLGPAIAHIAETAASLSSSMQALPARPQGLGIDIHVEGDDKSRAEAATKQKQKDTVRWVLDTPRRLQEMIDQEQDEEAEKEWGDISKILDKWDGVPGVQELRQRCEAIMQVEESE
;
A
#
# COMPACT_ATOMS: atom_id res chain seq x y z
N MET A 1 53.84 42.93 -51.47
CA MET A 1 53.05 42.32 -52.55
C MET A 1 52.22 41.19 -51.94
N SER A 2 50.90 41.20 -52.18
CA SER A 2 49.94 40.08 -52.16
C SER A 2 49.71 39.35 -50.83
N THR A 3 48.60 39.56 -50.10
CA THR A 3 47.23 39.00 -50.29
C THR A 3 47.15 37.48 -50.40
N ILE A 4 46.48 36.83 -49.43
CA ILE A 4 45.27 36.03 -49.69
C ILE A 4 44.47 35.87 -48.41
N ALA A 5 43.22 36.31 -48.48
CA ALA A 5 42.15 36.07 -47.55
C ALA A 5 41.40 34.81 -47.98
N SER A 6 40.85 34.05 -47.02
CA SER A 6 39.60 33.30 -47.24
C SER A 6 38.92 32.94 -45.92
N PRO A 7 37.58 32.86 -45.93
CA PRO A 7 36.74 33.13 -44.77
C PRO A 7 36.20 31.84 -44.14
N ARG A 8 36.16 31.79 -42.80
CA ARG A 8 35.35 30.81 -42.06
C ARG A 8 33.88 31.26 -42.06
N PRO A 9 32.93 30.46 -42.56
CA PRO A 9 31.52 30.75 -42.33
C PRO A 9 31.11 30.24 -40.93
N SER A 10 30.91 31.17 -40.00
CA SER A 10 30.14 30.94 -38.78
C SER A 10 28.66 31.09 -39.11
N SER A 11 27.91 29.99 -39.21
CA SER A 11 26.45 30.03 -39.34
C SER A 11 25.80 29.95 -37.95
N SER A 12 25.49 31.14 -37.43
CA SER A 12 24.65 31.33 -36.26
C SER A 12 23.20 30.95 -36.57
N ILE A 13 22.71 29.99 -35.78
CA ILE A 13 21.35 29.75 -35.29
C ILE A 13 20.31 30.81 -35.71
N ARG A 14 19.30 30.39 -36.47
CA ARG A 14 18.01 31.11 -36.57
C ARG A 14 16.87 30.15 -36.32
N SER A 15 16.33 30.17 -35.11
CA SER A 15 15.07 29.52 -34.73
C SER A 15 13.91 30.15 -35.50
N PRO A 16 12.97 29.38 -36.07
CA PRO A 16 11.68 29.91 -36.45
C PRO A 16 10.75 29.90 -35.23
N SER A 17 10.50 31.09 -34.68
CA SER A 17 9.41 31.34 -33.73
C SER A 17 8.07 31.29 -34.47
N SER A 18 7.12 30.57 -33.88
CA SER A 18 5.71 30.52 -34.26
C SER A 18 5.06 31.91 -34.30
N THR A 19 4.35 32.20 -35.38
CA THR A 19 3.22 33.12 -35.34
C THR A 19 2.13 32.74 -36.36
N ARG A 20 0.92 32.61 -35.80
CA ARG A 20 -0.41 32.83 -36.38
C ARG A 20 -1.00 31.82 -37.38
N ALA A 21 -2.07 31.20 -36.88
CA ALA A 21 -3.18 30.67 -37.65
C ALA A 21 -3.86 31.77 -38.49
N SER A 22 -4.21 31.41 -39.73
CA SER A 22 -5.39 31.89 -40.45
C SER A 22 -5.83 30.80 -41.43
N PHE A 23 -7.14 30.70 -41.54
CA PHE A 23 -7.93 29.64 -42.15
C PHE A 23 -8.12 29.89 -43.66
N GLU A 24 -8.60 28.86 -44.36
CA GLU A 24 -9.12 28.87 -45.74
C GLU A 24 -8.09 28.66 -46.88
N SER A 25 -7.95 27.42 -47.35
CA SER A 25 -8.60 27.00 -48.60
C SER A 25 -8.18 25.59 -49.00
N SER A 26 -9.17 24.86 -49.50
CA SER A 26 -9.11 23.50 -50.03
C SER A 26 -7.96 23.28 -51.01
N ALA A 27 -6.93 22.52 -50.60
CA ALA A 27 -6.00 21.88 -51.53
C ALA A 27 -5.49 20.57 -50.92
N ARG A 28 -5.83 19.47 -51.59
CA ARG A 28 -5.41 18.09 -51.30
C ARG A 28 -3.89 18.03 -51.07
N PRO A 29 -3.38 17.54 -49.92
CA PRO A 29 -1.95 17.45 -49.70
C PRO A 29 -1.32 16.39 -50.64
N PRO A 30 -0.08 16.60 -51.12
CA PRO A 30 0.61 15.66 -51.99
C PRO A 30 0.77 14.31 -51.28
N VAL A 31 0.47 13.22 -51.99
CA VAL A 31 0.39 11.85 -51.44
C VAL A 31 1.70 11.37 -50.80
N THR A 32 2.83 11.99 -51.16
CA THR A 32 4.18 11.64 -50.69
C THR A 32 4.43 12.01 -49.22
N THR A 33 3.94 13.15 -48.73
CA THR A 33 4.14 13.57 -47.34
C THR A 33 3.32 12.72 -46.37
N ARG A 34 2.15 12.23 -46.80
CA ARG A 34 1.34 11.27 -46.04
C ARG A 34 2.01 9.90 -45.95
N ARG A 35 2.66 9.43 -47.02
CA ARG A 35 3.41 8.16 -47.02
C ARG A 35 4.65 8.22 -46.12
N ASN A 36 5.42 9.31 -46.18
CA ASN A 36 6.59 9.46 -45.30
C ASN A 36 6.18 9.57 -43.83
N ARG A 37 5.06 10.25 -43.54
CA ARG A 37 4.51 10.30 -42.19
C ARG A 37 3.95 8.95 -41.74
N ALA A 38 3.38 8.14 -42.63
CA ALA A 38 2.95 6.78 -42.30
C ALA A 38 4.15 5.86 -42.02
N ALA A 39 5.15 5.86 -42.89
CA ALA A 39 6.38 5.08 -42.72
C ALA A 39 7.12 5.43 -41.40
N LEU A 40 7.16 6.71 -41.04
CA LEU A 40 7.72 7.13 -39.75
C LEU A 40 6.86 6.66 -38.57
N ARG A 41 5.53 6.61 -38.70
CA ARG A 41 4.65 6.12 -37.63
C ARG A 41 4.77 4.61 -37.44
N ASP A 42 4.96 3.86 -38.52
CA ASP A 42 5.17 2.43 -38.50
C ASP A 42 6.55 2.09 -37.93
N TYR A 43 7.60 2.84 -38.32
CA TYR A 43 8.95 2.71 -37.77
C TYR A 43 9.03 2.97 -36.26
N TYR A 44 8.25 3.94 -35.75
CA TYR A 44 8.20 4.26 -34.32
C TYR A 44 7.00 3.64 -33.58
N GLY A 45 6.24 2.74 -34.20
CA GLY A 45 5.13 2.02 -33.57
C GLY A 45 3.98 2.88 -33.02
N LEU A 46 3.81 4.13 -33.49
CA LEU A 46 2.74 5.02 -33.01
C LEU A 46 1.40 4.70 -33.69
N LYS A 47 0.74 3.63 -33.22
CA LYS A 47 -0.64 3.29 -33.58
C LYS A 47 -1.54 4.48 -33.21
N ALA A 48 -2.31 4.98 -34.19
CA ALA A 48 -3.20 6.12 -33.96
C ALA A 48 -4.30 5.71 -32.97
N ALA A 49 -4.30 6.32 -31.79
CA ALA A 49 -5.39 6.18 -30.84
C ALA A 49 -6.68 6.75 -31.45
N LYS A 50 -7.58 5.87 -31.85
CA LYS A 50 -9.00 6.16 -32.05
C LYS A 50 -9.81 4.93 -31.59
N ASP A 51 -10.19 5.01 -30.34
CA ASP A 51 -11.22 4.32 -29.53
C ASP A 51 -11.82 2.96 -29.96
N ASN A 52 -11.65 2.04 -29.00
CA ASN A 52 -12.60 1.08 -28.42
C ASN A 52 -12.88 -0.31 -29.04
N GLU A 53 -12.30 -1.30 -28.34
CA GLU A 53 -12.99 -2.39 -27.61
C GLU A 53 -13.57 -3.57 -28.40
N ALA A 54 -12.77 -4.63 -28.58
CA ALA A 54 -13.17 -6.02 -28.34
C ALA A 54 -11.96 -6.98 -28.40
N LYS A 55 -11.68 -7.60 -27.24
CA LYS A 55 -11.19 -8.97 -27.01
C LYS A 55 -10.02 -9.54 -27.85
N ILE A 56 -8.91 -9.75 -27.15
CA ILE A 56 -8.10 -10.99 -27.11
C ILE A 56 -7.80 -11.64 -28.47
N SER A 57 -6.64 -11.32 -29.05
CA SER A 57 -5.70 -12.28 -29.64
C SER A 57 -4.55 -11.48 -30.26
N GLU A 58 -3.54 -11.13 -29.46
CA GLU A 58 -2.27 -10.55 -29.92
C GLU A 58 -1.11 -11.56 -29.72
N GLU A 59 -1.41 -12.86 -29.75
CA GLU A 59 -0.40 -13.94 -29.81
C GLU A 59 -0.34 -14.56 -31.22
N SER A 60 -1.44 -14.54 -31.99
CA SER A 60 -1.56 -15.41 -33.18
C SER A 60 -1.14 -14.80 -34.52
N THR A 61 -0.77 -13.52 -34.62
CA THR A 61 -0.45 -12.88 -35.91
C THR A 61 1.00 -12.44 -36.07
N ARG A 62 1.84 -12.64 -35.04
CA ARG A 62 3.30 -12.43 -35.17
C ARG A 62 4.05 -13.70 -35.60
N ALA A 63 3.45 -14.87 -35.43
CA ALA A 63 4.09 -16.16 -35.70
C ALA A 63 4.11 -16.56 -37.19
N GLU A 64 3.33 -15.93 -38.08
CA GLU A 64 3.14 -16.42 -39.46
C GLU A 64 3.89 -15.64 -40.55
N LEU A 65 4.60 -14.57 -40.19
CA LEU A 65 5.48 -13.82 -41.12
C LEU A 65 6.93 -13.75 -40.61
N ALA A 66 7.25 -14.46 -39.53
CA ALA A 66 8.61 -14.86 -39.22
C ALA A 66 9.00 -16.01 -40.16
N HIS A 67 9.22 -15.67 -41.43
CA HIS A 67 10.07 -16.49 -42.29
C HIS A 67 11.41 -16.67 -41.56
N GLU A 68 11.61 -17.86 -40.98
CA GLU A 68 12.80 -18.71 -41.06
C GLU A 68 14.21 -18.07 -41.03
N ASP A 69 14.38 -16.87 -40.49
CA ASP A 69 15.69 -16.24 -40.26
C ASP A 69 16.02 -16.16 -38.76
N ASP A 70 15.41 -17.03 -37.95
CA ASP A 70 15.83 -17.29 -36.58
C ASP A 70 16.92 -18.37 -36.59
N GLU A 71 18.10 -18.00 -36.08
CA GLU A 71 19.12 -18.93 -35.58
C GLU A 71 19.86 -19.82 -36.59
N THR A 72 20.39 -19.23 -37.66
CA THR A 72 21.75 -19.63 -38.05
C THR A 72 22.67 -18.49 -37.64
N LEU A 73 23.46 -18.70 -36.57
CA LEU A 73 24.67 -17.91 -36.37
C LEU A 73 25.37 -17.92 -37.72
N THR A 74 25.41 -16.77 -38.40
CA THR A 74 26.14 -16.69 -39.65
C THR A 74 27.59 -17.08 -39.33
N GLU A 75 28.33 -17.68 -40.26
CA GLU A 75 29.74 -18.05 -39.99
C GLU A 75 30.56 -16.85 -39.45
N LEU A 76 30.09 -15.62 -39.71
CA LEU A 76 30.60 -14.33 -39.23
C LEU A 76 30.35 -14.05 -37.73
N ASP A 77 29.33 -14.65 -37.13
CA ASP A 77 28.95 -14.46 -35.72
C ASP A 77 29.54 -15.53 -34.78
N ALA A 78 30.36 -16.43 -35.32
CA ALA A 78 31.04 -17.47 -34.54
C ALA A 78 32.06 -16.86 -33.55
N THR A 79 32.15 -17.42 -32.35
CA THR A 79 33.05 -16.94 -31.28
C THR A 79 34.54 -16.99 -31.63
N ASP A 80 34.88 -17.87 -32.56
CA ASP A 80 36.20 -18.25 -33.05
C ASP A 80 36.36 -17.87 -34.53
N PHE A 81 35.64 -16.84 -34.98
CA PHE A 81 35.70 -16.34 -36.35
C PHE A 81 37.11 -15.91 -36.76
N ASP A 82 37.63 -16.56 -37.81
CA ASP A 82 38.89 -16.19 -38.48
C ASP A 82 38.59 -15.50 -39.82
N ALA A 83 38.81 -14.18 -39.85
CA ALA A 83 38.58 -13.35 -41.02
C ALA A 83 39.44 -13.75 -42.22
N ASP A 84 40.70 -14.14 -41.98
CA ASP A 84 41.63 -14.48 -43.06
C ASP A 84 41.23 -15.83 -43.69
N ALA A 85 40.87 -16.82 -42.87
CA ALA A 85 40.35 -18.09 -43.36
C ALA A 85 39.04 -17.92 -44.13
N TYR A 86 38.11 -17.08 -43.63
CA TYR A 86 36.83 -16.80 -44.29
C TYR A 86 37.03 -16.13 -45.65
N VAL A 87 37.88 -15.10 -45.74
CA VAL A 87 38.17 -14.41 -47.00
C VAL A 87 38.88 -15.34 -47.98
N ASN A 88 39.86 -16.13 -47.54
CA ASN A 88 40.54 -17.10 -48.40
C ASN A 88 39.58 -18.16 -48.95
N ASN A 89 38.65 -18.64 -48.12
CA ASN A 89 37.62 -19.59 -48.52
C ASN A 89 36.64 -18.97 -49.54
N LEU A 90 36.24 -17.71 -49.31
CA LEU A 90 35.37 -16.96 -50.20
C LEU A 90 36.03 -16.73 -51.57
N LEU A 91 37.29 -16.33 -51.61
CA LEU A 91 38.06 -16.14 -52.85
C LEU A 91 38.31 -17.46 -53.60
N ALA A 92 38.40 -18.58 -52.89
CA ALA A 92 38.56 -19.91 -53.49
C ALA A 92 37.26 -20.45 -54.10
N LYS A 93 36.10 -20.08 -53.54
CA LYS A 93 34.78 -20.56 -53.98
C LYS A 93 34.11 -19.65 -55.01
N GLU A 94 34.22 -18.34 -54.83
CA GLU A 94 33.49 -17.34 -55.62
C GLU A 94 34.38 -16.62 -56.62
N GLY A 95 33.80 -16.28 -57.79
CA GLY A 95 34.45 -15.36 -58.73
C GLY A 95 34.30 -13.90 -58.30
N LEU A 96 35.00 -12.98 -58.99
CA LEU A 96 34.99 -11.54 -58.68
C LEU A 96 33.58 -10.94 -58.49
N LYS A 97 32.61 -11.37 -59.32
CA LYS A 97 31.21 -10.90 -59.23
C LYS A 97 30.53 -11.36 -57.92
N GLY A 98 30.82 -12.58 -57.47
CA GLY A 98 30.31 -13.12 -56.20
C GLY A 98 30.92 -12.38 -55.02
N VAL A 99 32.23 -12.14 -55.05
CA VAL A 99 32.95 -11.37 -54.03
C VAL A 99 32.38 -9.95 -53.89
N LEU A 100 32.15 -9.23 -55.00
CA LEU A 100 31.55 -7.89 -54.97
C LEU A 100 30.11 -7.89 -54.45
N ARG A 101 29.35 -8.96 -54.68
CA ARG A 101 28.00 -9.10 -54.12
C ARG A 101 28.06 -9.26 -52.60
N VAL A 102 28.93 -10.14 -52.12
CA VAL A 102 29.13 -10.36 -50.68
C VAL A 102 29.62 -9.09 -50.00
N GLU A 103 30.53 -8.33 -50.63
CA GLU A 103 30.95 -7.02 -50.11
C GLU A 103 29.77 -6.05 -50.00
N ALA A 104 28.96 -5.91 -51.05
CA ALA A 104 27.80 -5.03 -51.04
C ALA A 104 26.77 -5.43 -49.97
N ASP A 105 26.53 -6.72 -49.80
CA ASP A 105 25.63 -7.27 -48.79
C ASP A 105 26.18 -7.00 -47.38
N LEU A 106 27.48 -7.21 -47.12
CA LEU A 106 28.13 -6.90 -45.84
C LEU A 106 28.07 -5.40 -45.52
N VAL A 107 28.32 -4.51 -46.48
CA VAL A 107 28.20 -3.07 -46.27
C VAL A 107 26.76 -2.68 -45.92
N SER A 108 25.77 -3.33 -46.53
CA SER A 108 24.36 -3.14 -46.19
C SER A 108 24.06 -3.60 -44.76
N GLN A 109 24.52 -4.80 -44.38
CA GLN A 109 24.35 -5.35 -43.04
C GLN A 109 25.00 -4.47 -41.96
N ILE A 110 26.21 -3.96 -42.19
CA ILE A 110 26.90 -3.03 -41.26
C ILE A 110 26.05 -1.78 -41.03
N ARG A 111 25.45 -1.21 -42.08
CA ARG A 111 24.58 -0.01 -41.96
C ARG A 111 23.29 -0.32 -41.21
N ASN A 112 22.69 -1.49 -41.45
CA ASN A 112 21.50 -1.93 -40.74
C ASN A 112 21.80 -2.15 -39.27
N LEU A 113 22.90 -2.85 -38.93
CA LEU A 113 23.34 -3.06 -37.55
C LEU A 113 23.62 -1.74 -36.81
N ASP A 114 24.21 -0.75 -37.47
CA ASP A 114 24.40 0.59 -36.87
C ASP A 114 23.06 1.30 -36.62
N SER A 115 22.10 1.15 -37.53
CA SER A 115 20.73 1.66 -37.34
C SER A 115 20.03 0.98 -36.18
N ASP A 116 20.11 -0.35 -36.08
CA ASP A 116 19.50 -1.15 -35.02
C ASP A 116 20.13 -0.83 -33.67
N ARG A 117 21.46 -0.70 -33.61
CA ARG A 117 22.17 -0.23 -32.42
C ARG A 117 21.64 1.12 -31.95
N LYS A 118 21.46 2.09 -32.86
CA LYS A 118 20.90 3.40 -32.51
C LYS A 118 19.47 3.26 -32.00
N SER A 119 18.64 2.48 -32.68
CA SER A 119 17.26 2.21 -32.28
C SER A 119 17.19 1.65 -30.85
N LEU A 120 17.99 0.62 -30.54
CA LEU A 120 18.08 0.03 -29.20
C LEU A 120 18.50 1.06 -28.14
N VAL A 121 19.45 1.93 -28.45
CA VAL A 121 19.89 3.00 -27.55
C VAL A 121 18.73 3.99 -27.30
N TYR A 122 18.01 4.41 -28.34
CA TYR A 122 16.85 5.29 -28.18
C TYR A 122 15.72 4.65 -27.39
N ASP A 123 15.44 3.38 -27.63
CA ASP A 123 14.43 2.62 -26.89
C ASP A 123 14.80 2.50 -25.41
N ASN A 124 16.06 2.19 -25.11
CA ASN A 124 16.53 2.09 -23.74
C ASN A 124 16.44 3.45 -23.02
N TYR A 125 16.93 4.53 -23.65
CA TYR A 125 16.81 5.87 -23.09
C TYR A 125 15.36 6.31 -22.90
N SER A 126 14.48 6.02 -23.87
CA SER A 126 13.04 6.31 -23.78
C SER A 126 12.40 5.57 -22.62
N LYS A 127 12.72 4.27 -22.43
CA LYS A 127 12.26 3.47 -21.29
C LYS A 127 12.75 4.04 -19.96
N LEU A 128 14.02 4.41 -19.87
CA LEU A 128 14.61 4.99 -18.65
C LEU A 128 13.99 6.35 -18.31
N LEU A 129 13.77 7.19 -19.32
CA LEU A 129 13.10 8.49 -19.17
C LEU A 129 11.63 8.31 -18.73
N SER A 130 10.93 7.34 -19.34
CA SER A 130 9.56 6.99 -18.97
C SER A 130 9.50 6.50 -17.51
N ALA A 131 10.37 5.58 -17.12
CA ALA A 131 10.47 5.09 -15.74
C ALA A 131 10.74 6.23 -14.75
N THR A 132 11.69 7.12 -15.07
CA THR A 132 12.00 8.30 -14.25
C THR A 132 10.79 9.24 -14.12
N SER A 133 10.05 9.46 -15.22
CA SER A 133 8.81 10.25 -15.19
C SER A 133 7.74 9.61 -14.31
N THR A 134 7.64 8.28 -14.34
CA THR A 134 6.70 7.50 -13.53
C THR A 134 7.05 7.61 -12.06
N ILE A 135 8.32 7.47 -11.68
CA ILE A 135 8.80 7.68 -10.30
C ILE A 135 8.47 9.11 -9.84
N ARG A 136 8.69 10.12 -10.69
CA ARG A 136 8.34 11.51 -10.37
C ARG A 136 6.84 11.69 -10.14
N ARG A 137 5.98 11.10 -10.97
CA ARG A 137 4.52 11.13 -10.78
C ARG A 137 4.11 10.39 -9.51
N MET A 138 4.66 9.21 -9.25
CA MET A 138 4.39 8.44 -8.04
C MET A 138 4.76 9.24 -6.78
N ARG A 139 5.93 9.89 -6.77
CA ARG A 139 6.34 10.77 -5.68
C ARG A 139 5.40 11.97 -5.53
N GLY A 140 5.07 12.65 -6.62
CA GLY A 140 4.13 13.78 -6.60
C GLY A 140 2.71 13.42 -6.18
N ASN A 141 2.28 12.16 -6.37
CA ASN A 141 0.99 11.64 -5.89
C ASN A 141 1.07 11.12 -4.44
N MET A 142 2.25 10.73 -3.96
CA MET A 142 2.47 10.27 -2.58
C MET A 142 2.69 11.43 -1.60
N ASP A 143 3.36 12.50 -2.03
CA ASP A 143 3.53 13.73 -1.23
C ASP A 143 2.18 14.35 -0.75
N PRO A 144 1.08 14.38 -1.54
CA PRO A 144 -0.24 14.83 -1.09
C PRO A 144 -1.04 13.81 -0.26
N LEU A 145 -0.54 12.58 -0.01
CA LEU A 145 -1.15 11.71 1.01
C LEU A 145 -0.73 12.11 2.44
N ALA A 146 0.34 12.88 2.62
CA ALA A 146 0.66 13.47 3.92
C ALA A 146 -0.44 14.42 4.45
N PRO A 147 -1.00 15.38 3.66
CA PRO A 147 -2.05 16.26 4.15
C PRO A 147 -3.41 15.59 4.40
N THR A 148 -3.79 14.53 3.66
CA THR A 148 -5.06 13.81 3.95
C THR A 148 -4.99 13.00 5.25
N THR A 149 -3.82 12.47 5.61
CA THR A 149 -3.63 11.91 6.96
C THR A 149 -3.63 12.98 8.05
N HIS A 150 -3.17 14.20 7.75
CA HIS A 150 -3.22 15.32 8.69
C HIS A 150 -4.64 15.83 8.97
N THR A 151 -5.59 15.68 8.04
CA THR A 151 -7.00 16.06 8.26
C THR A 151 -7.83 14.95 8.91
N LEU A 152 -7.47 13.68 8.73
CA LEU A 152 -8.17 12.55 9.35
C LEU A 152 -7.92 12.46 10.85
N GLY A 153 -6.71 12.78 11.34
CA GLY A 153 -6.40 12.77 12.77
C GLY A 153 -7.35 13.66 13.60
N PRO A 154 -7.49 14.96 13.28
CA PRO A 154 -8.43 15.85 13.94
C PRO A 154 -9.90 15.44 13.80
N ALA A 155 -10.31 14.92 12.64
CA ALA A 155 -11.68 14.45 12.42
C ALA A 155 -12.01 13.22 13.29
N ILE A 156 -11.09 12.25 13.40
CA ILE A 156 -11.23 11.08 14.25
C ILE A 156 -11.23 11.48 15.73
N ALA A 157 -10.36 12.41 16.13
CA ALA A 157 -10.35 12.93 17.49
C ALA A 157 -11.68 13.60 17.86
N HIS A 158 -12.25 14.41 16.97
CA HIS A 158 -13.55 15.05 17.18
C HIS A 158 -14.71 14.02 17.25
N ILE A 159 -14.67 12.97 16.44
CA ILE A 159 -15.66 11.87 16.52
C ILE A 159 -15.53 11.12 17.86
N ALA A 160 -14.31 10.85 18.31
CA ALA A 160 -14.07 10.18 19.59
C ALA A 160 -14.55 11.04 20.77
N GLU A 161 -14.30 12.34 20.75
CA GLU A 161 -14.76 13.28 21.78
C GLU A 161 -16.29 13.39 21.81
N THR A 162 -16.93 13.51 20.64
CA THR A 162 -18.40 13.56 20.58
C THR A 162 -19.04 12.24 21.02
N ALA A 163 -18.46 11.09 20.68
CA ALA A 163 -18.90 9.78 21.15
C ALA A 163 -18.72 9.62 22.68
N ALA A 164 -17.60 10.06 23.23
CA ALA A 164 -17.34 10.03 24.68
C ALA A 164 -18.31 10.95 25.46
N SER A 165 -18.59 12.13 24.92
CA SER A 165 -19.58 13.06 25.48
C SER A 165 -20.99 12.46 25.45
N LEU A 166 -21.40 11.84 24.33
CA LEU A 166 -22.68 11.16 24.22
C LEU A 166 -22.81 9.97 25.18
N SER A 167 -21.76 9.13 25.28
CA SER A 167 -21.73 7.99 26.21
C SER A 167 -21.83 8.46 27.66
N SER A 168 -21.12 9.51 28.03
CA SER A 168 -21.16 10.09 29.38
C SER A 168 -22.54 10.68 29.68
N SER A 169 -23.17 11.35 28.72
CA SER A 169 -24.54 11.86 28.81
C SER A 169 -25.56 10.72 28.99
N MET A 170 -25.40 9.61 28.25
CA MET A 170 -26.25 8.41 28.39
C MET A 170 -26.04 7.69 29.73
N GLN A 171 -24.83 7.70 30.29
CA GLN A 171 -24.54 7.10 31.60
C GLN A 171 -24.95 7.99 32.77
N ALA A 172 -24.97 9.32 32.57
CA ALA A 172 -25.47 10.29 33.55
C ALA A 172 -27.00 10.29 33.66
N LEU A 173 -27.71 9.72 32.69
CA LEU A 173 -29.11 9.39 32.84
C LEU A 173 -29.23 8.16 33.76
N PRO A 174 -29.85 8.27 34.95
CA PRO A 174 -30.12 7.10 35.77
C PRO A 174 -31.00 6.12 34.97
N ALA A 175 -30.75 4.82 35.13
CA ALA A 175 -31.51 3.75 34.52
C ALA A 175 -33.02 4.06 34.59
N ARG A 176 -33.59 4.41 33.44
CA ARG A 176 -34.99 4.83 33.33
C ARG A 176 -35.85 3.66 33.84
N PRO A 177 -36.70 3.87 34.87
CA PRO A 177 -37.60 2.82 35.30
C PRO A 177 -38.55 2.48 34.15
N GLN A 178 -38.81 1.18 34.00
CA GLN A 178 -39.61 0.57 32.94
C GLN A 178 -40.85 1.41 32.59
N GLY A 179 -40.80 2.04 31.42
CA GLY A 179 -41.92 2.74 30.80
C GLY A 179 -42.27 2.07 29.49
N LEU A 180 -43.50 1.54 29.43
CA LEU A 180 -44.21 0.91 28.30
C LEU A 180 -43.50 0.90 26.92
N GLY A 181 -42.99 -0.29 26.59
CA GLY A 181 -43.17 -0.96 25.30
C GLY A 181 -43.05 -0.15 24.02
N ILE A 182 -41.81 0.01 23.52
CA ILE A 182 -41.39 -0.38 22.17
C ILE A 182 -39.88 -0.67 22.29
N ASP A 183 -39.52 -1.95 22.36
CA ASP A 183 -38.13 -2.38 22.43
C ASP A 183 -37.67 -2.76 21.01
N ILE A 184 -36.75 -1.97 20.44
CA ILE A 184 -36.07 -2.34 19.20
C ILE A 184 -34.90 -3.22 19.61
N HIS A 185 -35.16 -4.52 19.54
CA HIS A 185 -34.27 -5.63 19.88
C HIS A 185 -32.94 -5.55 19.13
N VAL A 186 -31.88 -5.08 19.80
CA VAL A 186 -30.48 -5.32 19.39
C VAL A 186 -29.97 -6.47 20.24
N GLU A 187 -30.18 -7.66 19.70
CA GLU A 187 -29.93 -8.95 20.31
C GLU A 187 -28.42 -9.23 20.39
N GLY A 188 -27.74 -8.73 21.43
CA GLY A 188 -26.29 -8.96 21.58
C GLY A 188 -25.69 -8.79 22.98
N ASP A 189 -26.09 -7.78 23.76
CA ASP A 189 -25.27 -7.33 24.91
C ASP A 189 -25.92 -7.46 26.30
N ASP A 190 -27.20 -7.78 26.42
CA ASP A 190 -27.87 -7.73 27.74
C ASP A 190 -27.52 -8.92 28.65
N LYS A 191 -27.24 -10.12 28.09
CA LYS A 191 -26.84 -11.28 28.89
C LYS A 191 -25.47 -11.09 29.52
N SER A 192 -24.50 -10.57 28.76
CA SER A 192 -23.12 -10.36 29.24
C SER A 192 -23.06 -9.26 30.32
N ARG A 193 -23.87 -8.20 30.18
CA ARG A 193 -23.94 -7.09 31.15
C ARG A 193 -24.63 -7.49 32.45
N ALA A 194 -25.71 -8.27 32.37
CA ALA A 194 -26.39 -8.81 33.56
C ALA A 194 -25.47 -9.77 34.33
N GLU A 195 -24.75 -10.64 33.63
CA GLU A 195 -23.76 -11.55 34.22
C GLU A 195 -22.54 -10.82 34.82
N ALA A 196 -22.09 -9.73 34.19
CA ALA A 196 -21.03 -8.90 34.75
C ALA A 196 -21.47 -8.19 36.04
N ALA A 197 -22.71 -7.67 36.07
CA ALA A 197 -23.26 -7.01 37.24
C ALA A 197 -23.47 -7.96 38.43
N THR A 198 -23.88 -9.21 38.19
CA THR A 198 -24.02 -10.22 39.27
C THR A 198 -22.67 -10.66 39.82
N LYS A 199 -21.66 -10.85 38.96
CA LYS A 199 -20.28 -11.15 39.39
C LYS A 199 -19.67 -10.01 40.20
N GLN A 200 -19.95 -8.75 39.84
CA GLN A 200 -19.47 -7.61 40.59
C GLN A 200 -20.06 -7.57 42.01
N LYS A 201 -21.38 -7.75 42.13
CA LYS A 201 -22.06 -7.83 43.43
C LYS A 201 -21.50 -8.94 44.31
N GLN A 202 -21.22 -10.11 43.73
CA GLN A 202 -20.59 -11.23 44.45
C GLN A 202 -19.18 -10.86 44.94
N LYS A 203 -18.35 -10.22 44.10
CA LYS A 203 -17.01 -9.76 44.51
C LYS A 203 -17.08 -8.72 45.63
N ASP A 204 -18.04 -7.80 45.56
CA ASP A 204 -18.22 -6.78 46.58
C ASP A 204 -18.67 -7.40 47.92
N THR A 205 -19.55 -8.41 47.90
CA THR A 205 -19.92 -9.15 49.12
C THR A 205 -18.75 -9.91 49.72
N VAL A 206 -17.89 -10.52 48.90
CA VAL A 206 -16.68 -11.21 49.38
C VAL A 206 -15.69 -10.21 49.96
N ARG A 207 -15.49 -9.07 49.28
CA ARG A 207 -14.61 -8.00 49.77
C ARG A 207 -15.08 -7.44 51.11
N TRP A 208 -16.40 -7.29 51.29
CA TRP A 208 -16.98 -6.83 52.55
C TRP A 208 -16.76 -7.83 53.69
N VAL A 209 -16.96 -9.14 53.45
CA VAL A 209 -16.70 -10.18 54.46
C VAL A 209 -15.20 -10.30 54.79
N LEU A 210 -14.30 -10.11 53.83
CA LEU A 210 -12.86 -10.13 54.10
C LEU A 210 -12.39 -8.92 54.93
N ASP A 211 -13.13 -7.81 54.90
CA ASP A 211 -12.80 -6.59 55.65
C ASP A 211 -13.40 -6.58 57.06
N THR A 212 -14.22 -7.57 57.41
CA THR A 212 -14.79 -7.78 58.75
C THR A 212 -13.82 -7.61 59.91
N PRO A 213 -12.62 -8.24 59.95
CA PRO A 213 -11.74 -8.13 61.12
C PRO A 213 -11.27 -6.69 61.37
N ARG A 214 -11.10 -5.88 60.32
CA ARG A 214 -10.76 -4.45 60.49
C ARG A 214 -11.92 -3.66 61.05
N ARG A 215 -13.13 -3.95 60.56
CA ARG A 215 -14.37 -3.28 61.00
C ARG A 215 -14.70 -3.63 62.44
N LEU A 216 -14.52 -4.89 62.84
CA LEU A 216 -14.67 -5.33 64.24
C LEU A 216 -13.65 -4.63 65.14
N GLN A 217 -12.39 -4.55 64.73
CA GLN A 217 -11.37 -3.84 65.50
C GLN A 217 -11.69 -2.34 65.65
N GLU A 218 -12.16 -1.70 64.58
CA GLU A 218 -12.55 -0.28 64.60
C GLU A 218 -13.79 -0.01 65.48
N MET A 219 -14.74 -0.95 65.56
CA MET A 219 -15.91 -0.84 66.44
C MET A 219 -15.56 -1.06 67.92
N ILE A 220 -14.63 -1.96 68.21
CA ILE A 220 -14.09 -2.17 69.57
C ILE A 220 -13.29 -0.95 70.03
N ASP A 221 -12.47 -0.36 69.14
CA ASP A 221 -11.76 0.89 69.42
C ASP A 221 -12.71 2.08 69.70
N GLN A 222 -13.98 1.98 69.28
CA GLN A 222 -15.02 2.98 69.46
C GLN A 222 -15.98 2.66 70.64
N GLU A 223 -15.72 1.62 71.43
CA GLU A 223 -16.58 1.14 72.53
C GLU A 223 -18.03 0.81 72.04
N GLN A 224 -18.17 0.33 70.80
CA GLN A 224 -19.46 -0.02 70.17
C GLN A 224 -19.68 -1.54 70.11
N ASP A 225 -19.60 -2.18 71.28
CA ASP A 225 -19.59 -3.64 71.43
C ASP A 225 -20.89 -4.29 70.93
N GLU A 226 -22.04 -3.67 71.20
CA GLU A 226 -23.34 -4.16 70.73
C GLU A 226 -23.45 -4.18 69.19
N GLU A 227 -22.76 -3.28 68.49
CA GLU A 227 -22.75 -3.23 67.04
C GLU A 227 -21.76 -4.27 66.48
N ALA A 228 -20.61 -4.43 67.13
CA ALA A 228 -19.63 -5.46 66.81
C ALA A 228 -20.22 -6.88 66.91
N GLU A 229 -20.96 -7.20 67.96
CA GLU A 229 -21.64 -8.49 68.13
C GLU A 229 -22.70 -8.74 67.04
N LYS A 230 -23.48 -7.70 66.67
CA LYS A 230 -24.50 -7.82 65.61
C LYS A 230 -23.85 -8.09 64.26
N GLU A 231 -22.80 -7.35 63.93
CA GLU A 231 -22.06 -7.56 62.68
C GLU A 231 -21.38 -8.93 62.64
N TRP A 232 -20.74 -9.33 63.75
CA TRP A 232 -20.17 -10.67 63.87
C TRP A 232 -21.23 -11.76 63.71
N GLY A 233 -22.40 -11.58 64.32
CA GLY A 233 -23.53 -12.50 64.21
C GLY A 233 -24.02 -12.67 62.76
N ASP A 234 -24.06 -11.60 61.98
CA ASP A 234 -24.45 -11.65 60.57
C ASP A 234 -23.36 -12.23 59.66
N ILE A 235 -22.09 -11.90 59.93
CA ILE A 235 -20.95 -12.42 59.17
C ILE A 235 -20.72 -13.90 59.49
N SER A 236 -20.88 -14.34 60.74
CA SER A 236 -20.80 -15.75 61.13
C SER A 236 -21.79 -16.60 60.33
N LYS A 237 -23.05 -16.14 60.18
CA LYS A 237 -24.06 -16.83 59.34
C LYS A 237 -23.66 -16.91 57.87
N ILE A 238 -22.89 -15.94 57.35
CA ILE A 238 -22.37 -15.97 55.98
C ILE A 238 -21.19 -16.93 55.88
N LEU A 239 -20.29 -16.91 56.87
CA LEU A 239 -19.13 -17.82 56.94
C LEU A 239 -19.57 -19.29 57.12
N ASP A 240 -20.66 -19.55 57.86
CA ASP A 240 -21.25 -20.89 57.99
C ASP A 240 -21.76 -21.42 56.63
N LYS A 241 -22.29 -20.54 55.78
CA LYS A 241 -22.69 -20.89 54.41
C LYS A 241 -21.49 -21.11 53.48
N TRP A 242 -20.29 -20.65 53.86
CA TRP A 242 -19.04 -20.78 53.11
C TRP A 242 -18.10 -21.84 53.71
N ASP A 243 -18.64 -22.80 54.45
CA ASP A 243 -17.84 -23.90 55.01
C ASP A 243 -17.16 -24.71 53.90
N GLY A 244 -15.85 -24.92 54.04
CA GLY A 244 -14.99 -25.58 53.04
C GLY A 244 -14.28 -24.67 52.03
N VAL A 245 -14.51 -23.34 52.03
CA VAL A 245 -13.72 -22.41 51.21
C VAL A 245 -12.36 -22.13 51.88
N PRO A 246 -11.23 -22.24 51.16
CA PRO A 246 -9.92 -21.99 51.74
C PRO A 246 -9.80 -20.56 52.29
N GLY A 247 -9.31 -20.43 53.52
CA GLY A 247 -9.12 -19.13 54.20
C GLY A 247 -10.30 -18.64 55.05
N VAL A 248 -11.50 -19.21 54.89
CA VAL A 248 -12.68 -18.84 55.71
C VAL A 248 -12.49 -19.22 57.18
N GLN A 249 -11.84 -20.36 57.46
CA GLN A 249 -11.52 -20.80 58.82
C GLN A 249 -10.50 -19.88 59.50
N GLU A 250 -9.49 -19.40 58.77
CA GLU A 250 -8.51 -18.44 59.29
C GLU A 250 -9.16 -17.08 59.57
N LEU A 251 -10.07 -16.63 58.71
CA LEU A 251 -10.83 -15.41 58.92
C LEU A 251 -11.72 -15.51 60.16
N ARG A 252 -12.41 -16.65 60.34
CA ARG A 252 -13.23 -16.91 61.53
C ARG A 252 -12.40 -16.84 62.81
N GLN A 253 -11.26 -17.54 62.84
CA GLN A 253 -10.36 -17.52 64.01
C GLN A 253 -9.84 -16.12 64.32
N ARG A 254 -9.55 -15.29 63.30
CA ARG A 254 -9.11 -13.90 63.52
C ARG A 254 -10.21 -13.03 64.12
N CYS A 255 -11.44 -13.16 63.64
CA CYS A 255 -12.56 -12.41 64.19
C CYS A 255 -12.93 -12.91 65.60
N GLU A 256 -12.90 -14.21 65.85
CA GLU A 256 -13.10 -14.77 67.20
C GLU A 256 -12.02 -14.31 68.18
N ALA A 257 -10.75 -14.24 67.75
CA ALA A 257 -9.67 -13.70 68.58
C ALA A 257 -9.87 -12.22 68.92
N ILE A 258 -10.41 -11.42 68.00
CA ILE A 258 -10.72 -10.01 68.24
C ILE A 258 -11.86 -9.87 69.27
N MET A 259 -12.92 -10.68 69.16
CA MET A 259 -14.04 -10.68 70.12
C MET A 259 -13.65 -11.26 71.50
N GLN A 260 -12.77 -12.26 71.56
CA GLN A 260 -12.33 -12.86 72.84
C GLN A 260 -11.39 -11.97 73.65
N VAL A 261 -10.66 -11.05 73.01
CA VAL A 261 -9.81 -10.08 73.69
C VAL A 261 -10.67 -9.12 74.52
N GLU A 262 -11.83 -8.73 74.01
CA GLU A 262 -12.81 -7.88 74.69
C GLU A 262 -13.45 -8.56 75.91
N GLU A 263 -13.85 -9.83 75.80
CA GLU A 263 -14.48 -10.58 76.91
C GLU A 263 -13.54 -10.84 78.10
N SER A 264 -12.24 -10.52 77.95
CA SER A 264 -11.18 -10.77 78.93
C SER A 264 -10.62 -9.52 79.63
N GLU A 265 -11.03 -8.31 79.22
CA GLU A 265 -10.73 -7.02 79.89
C GLU A 265 -11.86 -6.57 80.83
#